data_AF-A0A7W1XY48-F1
#
_entry.id   AF-A0A7W1XY48-F1
#
_cell.length_a   1.000
_cell.length_b   1.000
_cell.length_c   1.000
_cell.angle_alpha   90.00
_cell.angle_beta   90.00
_cell.angle_gamma   90.00
#
_symmetry.space_group_name_H-M   'P 1'
#
loop_
_entity.id
_entity.type
_entity.pdbx_description
1 polymer ?
#
loop_
_entity_poly.entity_id
_entity_poly.type
_entity_poly.pdbx_seq_one_letter_code
_entity_poly.pdbx_strand_id
1 'polypeptide(L)'
;IGGELKWGDGFVEKGFEKVFFAEAESIVQVPSCTGGDSGSSGAAPSRALAETSIPTELAAVNLFHDRIQPLLQKHCVSCHGPEKAKGKLRLDSGADLHDLTRDFPLMVAGKPEESLLLELVLLEADDEDRMPPPDEPGLSAEELADFTAWVEAGALWPESKGPESKEMQSQSGPRGPAGVLGIEGPSSDDHEESEDPVQGEDKSELTAEEHFLQKVKPLLESRCTECHGEKKQKGGLRLDIPASVFADREFPTVVKGSLEESELILRIHLEDDDDERMPPLGDRLTEAEAGIFEKWILDGAPWTDPVPAEVEVTNPVETTPKPVTIMPGQLPDFPRIKVEDSTLLAKVSAALEALKGAGIRTGLISQQDSSHEAVFRLLGSKAGDAEVALLKGLEPVLTRLDLAGTGISGDAISGLWKFRRLRVLNLSETSTGDDDLATLASLPELTVLNLFGSRVTDEGLDILREMDQLRRVYLWRSEVTDEAAARLAAARPDLLVDIGKPLPKPDQEEESGETGEDSKEE
;
A
#
# COMPACT_ATOMS: atom_id res chain seq x y z
N ILE A 1 48.97 26.63 -24.18
CA ILE A 1 48.92 26.10 -22.81
C ILE A 1 47.99 24.91 -22.89
N GLY A 2 48.57 23.74 -23.17
CA GLY A 2 47.87 22.48 -23.32
C GLY A 2 48.42 21.52 -22.27
N GLY A 3 47.54 20.69 -21.71
CA GLY A 3 47.89 19.69 -20.71
C GLY A 3 46.62 18.99 -20.23
N GLU A 4 46.34 17.86 -20.88
CA GLU A 4 45.38 16.84 -20.46
C GLU A 4 45.66 16.38 -19.02
N LEU A 5 44.61 16.17 -18.22
CA LEU A 5 44.69 15.35 -17.00
C LEU A 5 43.93 14.04 -17.24
N LYS A 6 44.69 12.95 -17.27
CA LYS A 6 44.24 11.57 -17.42
C LYS A 6 43.66 11.08 -16.10
N TRP A 7 42.53 10.38 -16.17
CA TRP A 7 42.02 9.53 -15.11
C TRP A 7 42.60 8.12 -15.27
N GLY A 8 43.12 7.56 -14.17
CA GLY A 8 43.57 6.16 -14.12
C GLY A 8 44.62 5.89 -13.04
N ASP A 9 44.28 4.94 -12.16
CA ASP A 9 45.13 4.15 -11.27
C ASP A 9 45.48 4.70 -9.87
N GLY A 10 44.76 4.14 -8.87
CA GLY A 10 45.40 3.62 -7.67
C GLY A 10 44.80 4.06 -6.35
N PHE A 11 43.83 3.30 -5.82
CA PHE A 11 43.75 3.06 -4.37
C PHE A 11 42.99 1.75 -4.06
N VAL A 12 43.69 0.63 -4.21
CA VAL A 12 43.45 -0.60 -3.43
C VAL A 12 44.70 -0.80 -2.57
N GLU A 13 44.49 -1.29 -1.35
CA GLU A 13 45.47 -1.65 -0.30
C GLU A 13 45.85 -0.55 0.70
N LYS A 14 45.16 -0.54 1.85
CA LYS A 14 45.69 -1.12 3.11
C LYS A 14 44.73 -0.95 4.29
N GLY A 15 44.31 -2.09 4.84
CA GLY A 15 44.18 -2.28 6.28
C GLY A 15 42.77 -2.24 6.87
N PHE A 16 42.12 -3.40 6.95
CA PHE A 16 41.53 -3.89 8.20
C PHE A 16 41.27 -5.41 8.08
N GLU A 17 42.33 -6.20 8.20
CA GLU A 17 42.25 -7.62 8.51
C GLU A 17 42.38 -7.83 10.03
N LYS A 18 41.72 -8.90 10.51
CA LYS A 18 41.49 -9.37 11.90
C LYS A 18 40.14 -8.84 12.42
N VAL A 19 39.10 -9.65 12.62
CA VAL A 19 39.08 -10.98 13.27
C VAL A 19 37.87 -11.77 12.74
N PHE A 20 38.08 -12.97 12.21
CA PHE A 20 37.04 -14.01 12.08
C PHE A 20 37.66 -15.40 12.31
N PHE A 21 36.98 -16.17 13.16
CA PHE A 21 37.08 -17.62 13.45
C PHE A 21 38.31 -18.20 14.18
N ALA A 22 38.05 -18.79 15.35
CA ALA A 22 38.70 -20.01 15.81
C ALA A 22 37.68 -20.88 16.57
N GLU A 23 37.66 -22.16 16.21
CA GLU A 23 36.74 -23.23 16.59
C GLU A 23 36.91 -23.78 18.01
N ALA A 24 36.05 -24.75 18.30
CA ALA A 24 35.76 -25.45 19.53
C ALA A 24 36.81 -26.46 20.02
N GLU A 25 36.50 -26.98 21.23
CA GLU A 25 36.81 -28.30 21.82
C GLU A 25 37.76 -28.38 23.04
N SER A 26 37.12 -28.60 24.20
CA SER A 26 37.32 -29.63 25.23
C SER A 26 38.64 -29.74 26.04
N ILE A 27 38.50 -29.82 27.38
CA ILE A 27 38.82 -31.00 28.24
C ILE A 27 38.68 -30.62 29.75
N VAL A 28 37.73 -31.30 30.42
CA VAL A 28 37.76 -31.97 31.76
C VAL A 28 38.52 -31.29 32.92
N GLN A 29 37.84 -30.97 34.04
CA GLN A 29 37.74 -31.82 35.26
C GLN A 29 36.96 -31.16 36.41
N VAL A 30 36.02 -31.91 36.99
CA VAL A 30 35.24 -31.67 38.24
C VAL A 30 36.02 -32.12 39.50
N PRO A 31 35.66 -31.64 40.72
CA PRO A 31 34.70 -32.36 41.60
C PRO A 31 33.69 -31.40 42.28
N SER A 32 32.37 -31.63 42.22
CA SER A 32 31.52 -32.49 43.07
C SER A 32 31.53 -32.17 44.56
N CYS A 33 30.37 -31.71 45.06
CA CYS A 33 29.71 -32.00 46.36
C CYS A 33 28.28 -31.39 46.28
N THR A 34 27.26 -32.13 45.83
CA THR A 34 26.29 -32.97 46.60
C THR A 34 25.08 -32.23 47.18
N GLY A 35 23.89 -32.65 46.72
CA GLY A 35 22.60 -32.62 47.42
C GLY A 35 21.67 -31.49 46.98
N GLY A 36 20.45 -31.71 46.48
CA GLY A 36 19.67 -32.92 46.28
C GLY A 36 18.23 -32.52 45.90
N ASP A 37 17.56 -33.39 45.13
CA ASP A 37 16.10 -33.60 44.97
C ASP A 37 15.22 -32.39 44.61
N SER A 38 14.29 -32.44 43.64
CA SER A 38 13.51 -33.55 43.07
C SER A 38 12.67 -32.99 41.91
N GLY A 39 12.33 -33.79 40.90
CA GLY A 39 11.32 -33.35 39.91
C GLY A 39 11.28 -34.02 38.54
N SER A 40 11.05 -35.33 38.53
CA SER A 40 10.39 -36.16 37.49
C SER A 40 10.47 -35.80 36.00
N SER A 41 11.05 -36.75 35.26
CA SER A 41 10.94 -36.96 33.82
C SER A 41 9.49 -37.23 33.36
N GLY A 42 9.19 -36.93 32.09
CA GLY A 42 8.02 -37.44 31.39
C GLY A 42 7.98 -36.94 29.94
N ALA A 43 8.49 -37.74 29.02
CA ALA A 43 8.53 -37.47 27.59
C ALA A 43 7.13 -37.26 26.98
N ALA A 44 6.99 -36.25 26.12
CA ALA A 44 5.83 -36.09 25.24
C ALA A 44 6.15 -36.62 23.83
N PRO A 45 5.23 -37.36 23.18
CA PRO A 45 5.41 -37.78 21.80
C PRO A 45 5.00 -36.68 20.82
N SER A 46 5.66 -36.70 19.65
CA SER A 46 5.31 -35.91 18.47
C SER A 46 4.15 -36.56 17.71
N ARG A 47 3.08 -35.77 17.44
CA ARG A 47 2.16 -35.72 16.29
C ARG A 47 0.71 -35.45 16.70
N ALA A 48 0.17 -34.30 16.28
CA ALA A 48 -1.06 -34.20 15.48
C ALA A 48 -1.30 -32.73 15.11
N LEU A 49 -1.49 -32.49 13.80
CA LEU A 49 -2.08 -31.27 13.24
C LEU A 49 -3.61 -31.40 13.29
N ALA A 50 -4.26 -30.23 13.37
CA ALA A 50 -5.61 -29.87 12.91
C ALA A 50 -6.78 -29.85 13.93
N GLU A 51 -7.46 -28.69 13.87
CA GLU A 51 -8.88 -28.38 14.16
C GLU A 51 -9.34 -28.13 15.62
N THR A 52 -9.29 -26.87 16.07
CA THR A 52 -10.31 -26.22 16.95
C THR A 52 -10.08 -24.71 17.09
N SER A 53 -10.51 -23.87 16.13
CA SER A 53 -10.52 -22.38 16.31
C SER A 53 -11.91 -21.74 16.22
N ILE A 54 -12.89 -22.44 15.65
CA ILE A 54 -14.25 -21.92 15.40
C ILE A 54 -15.03 -21.55 16.70
N PRO A 55 -14.90 -22.26 17.84
CA PRO A 55 -15.67 -21.91 19.05
C PRO A 55 -15.27 -20.58 19.70
N THR A 56 -14.00 -20.17 19.55
CA THR A 56 -13.42 -19.00 20.21
C THR A 56 -13.81 -17.70 19.51
N GLU A 57 -13.86 -17.71 18.18
CA GLU A 57 -14.20 -16.54 17.37
C GLU A 57 -15.68 -16.17 17.51
N LEU A 58 -16.57 -17.16 17.53
CA LEU A 58 -18.01 -16.94 17.76
C LEU A 58 -18.30 -16.40 19.18
N ALA A 59 -17.53 -16.83 20.18
CA ALA A 59 -17.66 -16.32 21.54
C ALA A 59 -17.21 -14.85 21.65
N ALA A 60 -16.16 -14.47 20.93
CA ALA A 60 -15.65 -13.09 20.89
C ALA A 60 -16.59 -12.14 20.11
N VAL A 61 -17.22 -12.62 19.04
CA VAL A 61 -18.28 -11.89 18.30
C VAL A 61 -19.51 -11.64 19.17
N ASN A 62 -19.96 -12.65 19.93
CA ASN A 62 -21.09 -12.48 20.85
C ASN A 62 -20.75 -11.53 22.00
N LEU A 63 -19.53 -11.61 22.54
CA LEU A 63 -19.03 -10.68 23.56
C LEU A 63 -19.11 -9.22 23.07
N PHE A 64 -18.73 -8.96 21.82
CA PHE A 64 -18.85 -7.63 21.23
C PHE A 64 -20.31 -7.15 21.16
N HIS A 65 -21.21 -7.91 20.53
CA HIS A 65 -22.60 -7.48 20.34
C HIS A 65 -23.37 -7.36 21.66
N ASP A 66 -23.17 -8.27 22.61
CA ASP A 66 -23.97 -8.34 23.82
C ASP A 66 -23.49 -7.39 24.92
N ARG A 67 -22.17 -7.14 24.98
CA ARG A 67 -21.55 -6.41 26.10
C ARG A 67 -20.86 -5.12 25.65
N ILE A 68 -20.12 -5.12 24.54
CA ILE A 68 -19.27 -3.98 24.16
C ILE A 68 -20.00 -2.92 23.35
N GLN A 69 -20.71 -3.33 22.29
CA GLN A 69 -21.43 -2.42 21.41
C GLN A 69 -22.43 -1.53 22.18
N PRO A 70 -23.21 -2.04 23.16
CA PRO A 70 -24.07 -1.19 23.99
C PRO A 70 -23.30 -0.18 24.85
N LEU A 71 -22.10 -0.54 25.32
CA LEU A 71 -21.26 0.36 26.13
C LEU A 71 -20.65 1.47 25.28
N LEU A 72 -20.15 1.16 24.09
CA LEU A 72 -19.68 2.16 23.12
C LEU A 72 -20.82 3.13 22.77
N GLN A 73 -22.02 2.60 22.49
CA GLN A 73 -23.18 3.43 22.17
C GLN A 73 -23.59 4.35 23.33
N LYS A 74 -23.49 3.85 24.56
CA LYS A 74 -23.89 4.57 25.78
C LYS A 74 -22.88 5.63 26.21
N HIS A 75 -21.58 5.34 26.13
CA HIS A 75 -20.52 6.15 26.73
C HIS A 75 -19.66 6.91 25.71
N CYS A 76 -19.59 6.45 24.45
CA CYS A 76 -18.58 6.93 23.50
C CYS A 76 -19.19 7.62 22.26
N VAL A 77 -20.26 7.04 21.68
CA VAL A 77 -20.81 7.46 20.39
C VAL A 77 -21.42 8.88 20.40
N SER A 78 -21.85 9.40 21.55
CA SER A 78 -22.39 10.77 21.64
C SER A 78 -21.36 11.85 21.29
N CYS A 79 -20.07 11.56 21.49
CA CYS A 79 -18.95 12.47 21.18
C CYS A 79 -17.99 11.94 20.10
N HIS A 80 -18.01 10.63 19.84
CA HIS A 80 -17.22 9.90 18.85
C HIS A 80 -18.14 9.08 17.94
N GLY A 81 -19.10 9.75 17.31
CA GLY A 81 -20.12 9.13 16.46
C GLY A 81 -20.37 9.95 15.18
N PRO A 82 -21.43 9.62 14.43
CA PRO A 82 -21.65 10.19 13.11
C PRO A 82 -22.05 11.67 13.18
N GLU A 83 -22.68 12.10 14.29
CA GLU A 83 -23.05 13.49 14.50
C GLU A 83 -21.88 14.35 15.02
N LYS A 84 -20.91 13.72 15.69
CA LYS A 84 -19.78 14.38 16.31
C LYS A 84 -18.59 13.44 16.40
N ALA A 85 -17.52 13.73 15.66
CA ALA A 85 -16.29 12.96 15.65
C ALA A 85 -15.16 13.75 16.34
N LYS A 86 -15.24 13.90 17.67
CA LYS A 86 -14.17 14.56 18.43
C LYS A 86 -12.85 13.80 18.21
N GLY A 87 -11.76 14.54 18.01
CA GLY A 87 -10.46 13.94 17.69
C GLY A 87 -10.42 13.20 16.35
N LYS A 88 -11.36 13.51 15.43
CA LYS A 88 -11.55 12.77 14.17
C LYS A 88 -11.72 11.26 14.40
N LEU A 89 -12.29 10.87 15.55
CA LEU A 89 -12.48 9.48 15.94
C LEU A 89 -13.97 9.14 15.96
N ARG A 90 -14.31 8.02 15.35
CA ARG A 90 -15.62 7.39 15.34
C ARG A 90 -15.57 6.00 15.97
N LEU A 91 -16.42 5.80 16.97
CA LEU A 91 -16.57 4.57 17.75
C LEU A 91 -17.96 3.94 17.55
N ASP A 92 -18.74 4.43 16.57
CA ASP A 92 -19.98 3.82 16.11
C ASP A 92 -19.78 2.83 14.94
N SER A 93 -18.57 2.79 14.39
CA SER A 93 -18.14 1.88 13.32
C SER A 93 -16.73 1.35 13.61
N GLY A 94 -16.43 0.13 13.17
CA GLY A 94 -15.14 -0.53 13.42
C GLY A 94 -13.97 -0.03 12.57
N ALA A 95 -14.23 0.89 11.62
CA ALA A 95 -13.24 1.43 10.71
C ALA A 95 -12.04 2.04 11.46
N ASP A 96 -12.32 2.86 12.47
CA ASP A 96 -11.27 3.60 13.21
C ASP A 96 -10.57 2.74 14.27
N LEU A 97 -11.10 1.55 14.60
CA LEU A 97 -10.46 0.64 15.54
C LEU A 97 -9.21 -0.03 14.96
N HIS A 98 -9.19 -0.21 13.64
CA HIS A 98 -8.10 -0.90 12.92
C HIS A 98 -7.41 -0.01 11.90
N ASP A 99 -7.74 1.28 11.91
CA ASP A 99 -7.06 2.32 11.16
C ASP A 99 -5.66 2.55 11.74
N LEU A 100 -4.67 1.89 11.11
CA LEU A 100 -3.26 2.00 11.43
C LEU A 100 -2.60 3.24 10.81
N THR A 101 -3.37 4.10 10.11
CA THR A 101 -2.89 5.39 9.59
C THR A 101 -2.85 6.48 10.66
N ARG A 102 -3.41 6.22 11.86
CA ARG A 102 -3.39 7.13 13.01
C ARG A 102 -2.08 7.01 13.79
N ASP A 103 -1.61 8.13 14.36
CA ASP A 103 -0.37 8.22 15.16
C ASP A 103 -0.33 7.24 16.36
N PHE A 104 -1.49 6.87 16.90
CA PHE A 104 -1.63 5.88 17.98
C PHE A 104 -2.74 4.88 17.65
N PRO A 105 -2.47 3.56 17.68
CA PRO A 105 -3.50 2.55 17.46
C PRO A 105 -4.51 2.60 18.60
N LEU A 106 -5.77 2.83 18.26
CA LEU A 106 -6.84 3.01 19.23
C LEU A 106 -7.04 1.75 20.09
N MET A 107 -6.90 0.58 19.46
CA MET A 107 -7.10 -0.75 20.02
C MET A 107 -6.12 -1.72 19.40
N VAL A 108 -5.44 -2.52 20.22
CA VAL A 108 -4.49 -3.54 19.78
C VAL A 108 -5.04 -4.91 20.16
N ALA A 109 -5.39 -5.71 19.15
CA ALA A 109 -5.98 -7.03 19.34
C ALA A 109 -5.11 -7.93 20.24
N GLY A 110 -5.70 -8.45 21.32
CA GLY A 110 -5.03 -9.32 22.29
C GLY A 110 -4.16 -8.60 23.32
N LYS A 111 -4.07 -7.26 23.27
CA LYS A 111 -3.17 -6.47 24.14
C LYS A 111 -3.87 -5.25 24.76
N PRO A 112 -4.58 -5.45 25.88
CA PRO A 112 -5.25 -4.37 26.62
C PRO A 112 -4.34 -3.19 26.99
N GLU A 113 -3.11 -3.50 27.39
CA GLU A 113 -2.12 -2.54 27.87
C GLU A 113 -1.46 -1.70 26.76
N GLU A 114 -1.57 -2.12 25.50
CA GLU A 114 -1.09 -1.37 24.32
C GLU A 114 -2.24 -0.62 23.62
N SER A 115 -3.46 -0.65 24.19
CA SER A 115 -4.68 -0.08 23.59
C SER A 115 -5.01 1.28 24.19
N LEU A 116 -4.91 2.35 23.39
CA LEU A 116 -5.17 3.72 23.82
C LEU A 116 -6.57 3.92 24.41
N LEU A 117 -7.59 3.25 23.86
CA LEU A 117 -8.96 3.37 24.38
C LEU A 117 -9.07 2.89 25.84
N LEU A 118 -8.34 1.82 26.20
CA LEU A 118 -8.32 1.30 27.56
C LEU A 118 -7.52 2.19 28.51
N GLU A 119 -6.42 2.76 28.05
CA GLU A 119 -5.65 3.75 28.80
C GLU A 119 -6.53 4.93 29.22
N LEU A 120 -7.27 5.52 28.27
CA LEU A 120 -8.09 6.71 28.52
C LEU A 120 -9.30 6.44 29.44
N VAL A 121 -9.89 5.24 29.39
CA VAL A 121 -11.06 4.90 30.24
C VAL A 121 -10.68 4.45 31.65
N LEU A 122 -9.41 4.12 31.87
CA LEU A 122 -8.86 3.73 33.18
C LEU A 122 -8.27 4.91 33.97
N LEU A 123 -8.17 6.10 33.37
CA LEU A 123 -7.72 7.31 34.05
C LEU A 123 -8.64 7.69 35.23
N GLU A 124 -8.07 8.34 36.24
CA GLU A 124 -8.77 8.79 37.45
C GLU A 124 -9.89 9.79 37.10
N ALA A 125 -10.95 9.82 37.92
CA ALA A 125 -12.19 10.51 37.57
C ALA A 125 -12.06 12.04 37.35
N ASP A 126 -10.98 12.65 37.84
CA ASP A 126 -10.67 14.08 37.71
C ASP A 126 -9.61 14.40 36.63
N ASP A 127 -9.11 13.40 35.91
CA ASP A 127 -8.11 13.58 34.85
C ASP A 127 -8.74 14.19 33.59
N GLU A 128 -8.10 15.23 33.03
CA GLU A 128 -8.63 15.99 31.89
C GLU A 128 -8.64 15.20 30.57
N ASP A 129 -7.80 14.17 30.46
CA ASP A 129 -7.71 13.31 29.28
C ASP A 129 -8.57 12.04 29.41
N ARG A 130 -9.21 11.82 30.56
CA ARG A 130 -10.11 10.68 30.80
C ARG A 130 -11.27 10.66 29.82
N MET A 131 -11.60 9.46 29.34
CA MET A 131 -12.77 9.21 28.49
C MET A 131 -13.71 8.18 29.13
N PRO A 132 -15.02 8.44 29.28
CA PRO A 132 -15.71 9.71 29.02
C PRO A 132 -15.17 10.87 29.89
N PRO A 133 -15.24 12.12 29.39
CA PRO A 133 -14.74 13.31 30.09
C PRO A 133 -15.25 13.42 31.55
N PRO A 134 -14.54 14.13 32.45
CA PRO A 134 -14.91 14.24 33.88
C PRO A 134 -16.34 14.74 34.16
N ASP A 135 -16.97 15.45 33.23
CA ASP A 135 -18.36 15.92 33.29
C ASP A 135 -19.40 14.85 32.91
N GLU A 136 -18.97 13.71 32.36
CA GLU A 136 -19.79 12.54 32.02
C GLU A 136 -19.52 11.36 32.98
N PRO A 137 -20.52 10.52 33.27
CA PRO A 137 -20.33 9.34 34.11
C PRO A 137 -19.44 8.31 33.41
N GLY A 138 -18.33 7.95 34.07
CA GLY A 138 -17.42 6.93 33.56
C GLY A 138 -17.93 5.50 33.73
N LEU A 139 -17.14 4.56 33.22
CA LEU A 139 -17.48 3.15 33.22
C LEU A 139 -17.37 2.57 34.64
N SER A 140 -18.30 1.68 34.99
CA SER A 140 -18.22 0.89 36.22
C SER A 140 -17.16 -0.20 36.11
N ALA A 141 -16.76 -0.78 37.26
CA ALA A 141 -15.74 -1.83 37.30
C ALA A 141 -16.13 -3.08 36.48
N GLU A 142 -17.43 -3.39 36.37
CA GLU A 142 -17.91 -4.50 35.53
C GLU A 142 -17.80 -4.16 34.04
N GLU A 143 -18.13 -2.93 33.65
CA GLU A 143 -18.05 -2.47 32.26
C GLU A 143 -16.59 -2.38 31.77
N LEU A 144 -15.66 -1.98 32.64
CA LEU A 144 -14.22 -1.99 32.34
C LEU A 144 -13.66 -3.41 32.19
N ALA A 145 -14.15 -4.36 32.98
CA ALA A 145 -13.76 -5.75 32.87
C ALA A 145 -14.23 -6.36 31.54
N ASP A 146 -15.45 -6.03 31.09
CA ASP A 146 -15.96 -6.45 29.79
C ASP A 146 -15.11 -5.88 28.64
N PHE A 147 -14.77 -4.58 28.67
CA PHE A 147 -13.88 -3.96 27.67
C PHE A 147 -12.50 -4.63 27.61
N THR A 148 -11.89 -4.88 28.77
CA THR A 148 -10.59 -5.56 28.85
C THR A 148 -10.66 -6.96 28.25
N ALA A 149 -11.67 -7.75 28.62
CA ALA A 149 -11.87 -9.10 28.11
C ALA A 149 -12.11 -9.14 26.60
N TRP A 150 -12.80 -8.14 26.04
CA TRP A 150 -12.99 -8.04 24.59
C TRP A 150 -11.68 -7.74 23.85
N VAL A 151 -10.83 -6.88 24.41
CA VAL A 151 -9.51 -6.60 23.81
C VAL A 151 -8.62 -7.84 23.86
N GLU A 152 -8.56 -8.54 25.00
CA GLU A 152 -7.84 -9.82 25.14
C GLU A 152 -8.34 -10.88 24.16
N ALA A 153 -9.65 -10.90 23.88
CA ALA A 153 -10.28 -11.79 22.90
C ALA A 153 -10.05 -11.39 21.43
N GLY A 154 -9.22 -10.37 21.18
CA GLY A 154 -8.81 -9.96 19.85
C GLY A 154 -9.53 -8.73 19.30
N ALA A 155 -10.27 -7.99 20.14
CA ALA A 155 -10.98 -6.76 19.78
C ALA A 155 -11.85 -6.90 18.51
N LEU A 156 -12.46 -8.08 18.32
CA LEU A 156 -13.21 -8.37 17.10
C LEU A 156 -14.40 -7.41 16.99
N TRP A 157 -14.46 -6.71 15.86
CA TRP A 157 -15.58 -5.87 15.45
C TRP A 157 -16.34 -6.57 14.31
N PRO A 158 -17.42 -7.29 14.59
CA PRO A 158 -18.26 -7.88 13.56
C PRO A 158 -18.95 -6.75 12.81
N GLU A 159 -18.94 -6.80 11.47
CA GLU A 159 -19.69 -5.84 10.68
C GLU A 159 -21.16 -5.85 11.11
N SER A 160 -21.66 -4.68 11.51
CA SER A 160 -23.06 -4.53 11.86
C SER A 160 -23.89 -4.75 10.60
N LYS A 161 -24.66 -5.85 10.56
CA LYS A 161 -25.96 -5.77 9.89
C LYS A 161 -26.69 -4.61 10.57
N GLY A 162 -26.85 -3.51 9.85
CA GLY A 162 -27.39 -2.28 10.39
C GLY A 162 -28.69 -2.54 11.17
N PRO A 163 -28.96 -1.79 12.25
CA PRO A 163 -30.18 -1.98 13.02
C PRO A 163 -31.38 -1.70 12.11
N GLU A 164 -32.37 -2.60 12.14
CA GLU A 164 -33.72 -2.28 11.70
C GLU A 164 -34.12 -0.93 12.34
N SER A 165 -34.44 0.03 11.48
CA SER A 165 -34.89 1.36 11.87
C SER A 165 -36.07 1.25 12.83
N LYS A 166 -35.86 1.55 14.11
CA LYS A 166 -36.95 1.61 15.08
C LYS A 166 -37.84 2.81 14.77
N GLU A 167 -39.12 2.49 14.61
CA GLU A 167 -40.23 3.43 14.54
C GLU A 167 -40.07 4.58 15.53
N MET A 168 -40.08 5.80 14.98
CA MET A 168 -40.33 7.03 15.71
C MET A 168 -41.79 7.00 16.22
N GLN A 169 -41.99 6.55 17.46
CA GLN A 169 -43.28 6.67 18.13
C GLN A 169 -43.51 8.13 18.52
N SER A 170 -44.38 8.80 17.78
CA SER A 170 -45.05 10.01 18.25
C SER A 170 -45.94 9.69 19.45
N GLN A 171 -45.89 10.58 20.43
CA GLN A 171 -46.33 10.41 21.81
C GLN A 171 -47.83 10.13 22.03
N SER A 172 -48.04 9.55 23.22
CA SER A 172 -49.13 9.75 24.19
C SER A 172 -50.55 9.22 23.89
N GLY A 173 -50.91 8.13 24.59
CA GLY A 173 -52.29 7.70 24.80
C GLY A 173 -53.09 8.67 25.70
N PRO A 174 -54.42 8.44 25.85
CA PRO A 174 -54.85 7.55 26.93
C PRO A 174 -56.06 6.65 26.62
N ARG A 175 -56.24 5.66 27.51
CA ARG A 175 -57.29 4.62 27.56
C ARG A 175 -58.74 5.15 27.54
N GLY A 176 -59.58 4.48 26.71
CA GLY A 176 -61.02 4.16 26.89
C GLY A 176 -62.03 5.31 26.86
N PRO A 177 -63.35 5.08 26.58
CA PRO A 177 -64.10 3.82 26.74
C PRO A 177 -65.02 3.45 25.55
N ALA A 178 -65.91 2.49 25.82
CA ALA A 178 -66.82 1.73 24.97
C ALA A 178 -67.98 2.47 24.26
N GLY A 179 -68.51 1.77 23.23
CA GLY A 179 -69.88 1.87 22.67
C GLY A 179 -69.98 2.73 21.40
N VAL A 180 -70.85 2.46 20.41
CA VAL A 180 -71.93 1.49 20.22
C VAL A 180 -72.43 1.67 18.75
N LEU A 181 -72.94 0.60 18.11
CA LEU A 181 -73.71 0.53 16.83
C LEU A 181 -72.91 0.66 15.50
N GLY A 182 -73.01 -0.25 14.53
CA GLY A 182 -73.80 -1.47 14.52
C GLY A 182 -73.78 -2.25 13.19
N ILE A 183 -74.49 -3.36 13.27
CA ILE A 183 -75.31 -4.04 12.24
C ILE A 183 -74.58 -4.87 11.16
N GLU A 184 -74.55 -6.19 11.43
CA GLU A 184 -74.85 -7.36 10.56
C GLU A 184 -74.15 -7.41 9.17
N GLY A 185 -73.25 -8.36 8.85
CA GLY A 185 -73.38 -9.83 8.90
C GLY A 185 -74.15 -10.37 7.68
N PRO A 186 -73.91 -11.60 7.13
CA PRO A 186 -72.88 -12.57 7.47
C PRO A 186 -72.13 -13.21 6.27
N SER A 187 -71.13 -13.99 6.68
CA SER A 187 -70.29 -14.99 6.01
C SER A 187 -70.92 -15.96 5.00
N SER A 188 -70.08 -16.47 4.10
CA SER A 188 -69.91 -17.89 3.73
C SER A 188 -68.60 -17.95 2.92
N ASP A 189 -67.56 -18.58 3.43
CA ASP A 189 -67.26 -20.02 3.34
C ASP A 189 -66.78 -20.46 1.94
N ASP A 190 -65.78 -21.35 2.02
CA ASP A 190 -65.38 -22.35 1.04
C ASP A 190 -64.24 -22.02 0.05
N HIS A 191 -63.11 -22.69 0.34
CA HIS A 191 -62.34 -23.60 -0.51
C HIS A 191 -62.07 -23.20 -1.97
N GLU A 192 -60.78 -23.24 -2.36
CA GLU A 192 -60.31 -24.23 -3.34
C GLU A 192 -58.77 -24.22 -3.49
N GLU A 193 -58.19 -25.41 -3.39
CA GLU A 193 -56.86 -25.73 -3.91
C GLU A 193 -56.84 -25.58 -5.44
N SER A 194 -55.78 -24.99 -5.99
CA SER A 194 -55.31 -25.40 -7.31
C SER A 194 -53.79 -25.20 -7.41
N GLU A 195 -53.17 -26.27 -7.89
CA GLU A 195 -51.75 -26.52 -8.01
C GLU A 195 -51.09 -25.62 -9.08
N ASP A 196 -49.81 -25.30 -8.81
CA ASP A 196 -48.69 -24.82 -9.65
C ASP A 196 -48.91 -24.41 -11.12
N PRO A 197 -48.10 -23.44 -11.57
CA PRO A 197 -46.95 -23.89 -12.35
C PRO A 197 -45.61 -23.37 -11.82
N VAL A 198 -44.70 -24.32 -11.61
CA VAL A 198 -43.27 -24.11 -11.46
C VAL A 198 -42.72 -23.39 -12.69
N GLN A 199 -42.19 -22.18 -12.51
CA GLN A 199 -41.09 -21.66 -13.31
C GLN A 199 -40.02 -21.13 -12.35
N GLY A 200 -39.01 -21.97 -12.13
CA GLY A 200 -37.74 -21.52 -11.61
C GLY A 200 -37.01 -20.76 -12.71
N GLU A 201 -36.72 -19.49 -12.47
CA GLU A 201 -35.75 -18.76 -13.27
C GLU A 201 -34.36 -19.15 -12.80
N ASP A 202 -33.71 -19.95 -13.64
CA ASP A 202 -32.29 -20.26 -13.62
C ASP A 202 -31.50 -18.98 -13.90
N LYS A 203 -30.81 -18.45 -12.88
CA LYS A 203 -29.82 -17.38 -13.06
C LYS A 203 -28.54 -18.00 -13.59
N SER A 204 -28.46 -18.20 -14.91
CA SER A 204 -27.21 -18.62 -15.55
C SER A 204 -26.14 -17.54 -15.36
N GLU A 205 -25.06 -17.87 -14.66
CA GLU A 205 -23.89 -16.99 -14.50
C GLU A 205 -23.26 -16.70 -15.87
N LEU A 206 -23.00 -15.41 -16.16
CA LEU A 206 -22.28 -14.99 -17.37
C LEU A 206 -20.89 -15.62 -17.38
N THR A 207 -20.44 -16.10 -18.54
CA THR A 207 -19.05 -16.55 -18.69
C THR A 207 -18.09 -15.36 -18.57
N ALA A 208 -16.82 -15.60 -18.24
CA ALA A 208 -15.85 -14.53 -18.01
C ALA A 208 -15.63 -13.63 -19.24
N GLU A 209 -15.70 -14.20 -20.46
CA GLU A 209 -15.63 -13.44 -21.72
C GLU A 209 -16.90 -12.61 -21.99
N GLU A 210 -18.08 -13.15 -21.68
CA GLU A 210 -19.34 -12.41 -21.78
C GLU A 210 -19.43 -11.29 -20.74
N HIS A 211 -18.91 -11.53 -19.53
CA HIS A 211 -18.80 -10.51 -18.49
C HIS A 211 -17.91 -9.34 -18.94
N PHE A 212 -16.77 -9.63 -19.59
CA PHE A 212 -15.92 -8.60 -20.18
C PHE A 212 -16.66 -7.78 -21.25
N LEU A 213 -17.25 -8.44 -22.25
CA LEU A 213 -17.91 -7.77 -23.38
C LEU A 213 -19.15 -6.97 -22.98
N GLN A 214 -19.94 -7.49 -22.04
CA GLN A 214 -21.24 -6.89 -21.69
C GLN A 214 -21.16 -5.90 -20.53
N LYS A 215 -20.16 -6.01 -19.64
CA LYS A 215 -20.09 -5.22 -18.40
C LYS A 215 -18.83 -4.37 -18.33
N VAL A 216 -17.66 -4.98 -18.51
CA VAL A 216 -16.36 -4.30 -18.31
C VAL A 216 -16.04 -3.33 -19.44
N LYS A 217 -16.14 -3.80 -20.69
CA LYS A 217 -15.77 -3.00 -21.86
C LYS A 217 -16.60 -1.71 -22.00
N PRO A 218 -17.94 -1.71 -21.85
CA PRO A 218 -18.73 -0.47 -21.88
C PRO A 218 -18.36 0.51 -20.74
N LEU A 219 -17.95 0.00 -19.57
CA LEU A 219 -17.50 0.85 -18.46
C LEU A 219 -16.13 1.48 -18.74
N LEU A 220 -15.18 0.72 -19.29
CA LEU A 220 -13.90 1.29 -19.74
C LEU A 220 -14.12 2.40 -20.76
N GLU A 221 -14.94 2.13 -21.79
CA GLU A 221 -15.24 3.09 -22.86
C GLU A 221 -15.91 4.36 -22.32
N SER A 222 -16.90 4.23 -21.43
CA SER A 222 -17.67 5.38 -20.93
C SER A 222 -16.99 6.18 -19.81
N ARG A 223 -16.23 5.52 -18.91
CA ARG A 223 -15.66 6.17 -17.72
C ARG A 223 -14.16 6.44 -17.83
N CYS A 224 -13.44 5.69 -18.66
CA CYS A 224 -11.98 5.67 -18.63
C CYS A 224 -11.34 6.19 -19.93
N THR A 225 -11.89 5.86 -21.10
CA THR A 225 -11.23 6.19 -22.39
C THR A 225 -11.25 7.67 -22.77
N GLU A 226 -12.06 8.51 -22.12
CA GLU A 226 -12.03 9.96 -22.35
C GLU A 226 -10.66 10.57 -22.01
N CYS A 227 -10.00 10.05 -20.96
CA CYS A 227 -8.66 10.47 -20.53
C CYS A 227 -7.55 9.44 -20.80
N HIS A 228 -7.91 8.17 -20.96
CA HIS A 228 -7.00 7.03 -21.19
C HIS A 228 -7.38 6.25 -22.47
N GLY A 229 -7.60 6.93 -23.58
CA GLY A 229 -7.94 6.34 -24.89
C GLY A 229 -7.01 6.80 -26.01
N GLU A 230 -7.32 6.50 -27.27
CA GLU A 230 -6.47 6.88 -28.41
C GLU A 230 -6.14 8.39 -28.46
N LYS A 231 -7.12 9.24 -28.15
CA LYS A 231 -7.01 10.70 -28.27
C LYS A 231 -6.35 11.41 -27.08
N LYS A 232 -6.37 10.80 -25.88
CA LYS A 232 -5.77 11.34 -24.64
C LYS A 232 -5.21 10.19 -23.82
N GLN A 233 -3.95 10.31 -23.40
CA GLN A 233 -3.20 9.25 -22.71
C GLN A 233 -2.58 9.80 -21.44
N LYS A 234 -3.42 10.21 -20.47
CA LYS A 234 -2.92 10.69 -19.17
C LYS A 234 -2.08 9.59 -18.49
N GLY A 235 -0.91 9.97 -17.97
CA GLY A 235 0.06 9.02 -17.41
C GLY A 235 0.61 8.00 -18.41
N GLY A 236 0.51 8.25 -19.72
CA GLY A 236 0.92 7.29 -20.76
C GLY A 236 0.05 6.03 -20.85
N LEU A 237 -1.10 6.00 -20.17
CA LEU A 237 -1.97 4.82 -20.10
C LEU A 237 -3.08 4.88 -21.16
N ARG A 238 -3.26 3.76 -21.88
CA ARG A 238 -4.43 3.43 -22.68
C ARG A 238 -5.21 2.26 -22.11
N LEU A 239 -6.54 2.43 -21.98
CA LEU A 239 -7.46 1.43 -21.45
C LEU A 239 -8.40 0.85 -22.52
N ASP A 240 -8.26 1.27 -23.77
CA ASP A 240 -9.02 0.81 -24.93
C ASP A 240 -8.35 -0.34 -25.71
N ILE A 241 -7.10 -0.67 -25.38
CA ILE A 241 -6.35 -1.76 -26.03
C ILE A 241 -5.70 -2.70 -25.00
N PRO A 242 -5.71 -4.03 -25.26
CA PRO A 242 -5.19 -5.01 -24.32
C PRO A 242 -3.69 -4.86 -24.09
N ALA A 243 -2.95 -4.51 -25.16
CA ALA A 243 -1.50 -4.35 -25.10
C ALA A 243 -1.05 -3.29 -24.09
N SER A 244 -1.88 -2.26 -23.83
CA SER A 244 -1.58 -1.24 -22.82
C SER A 244 -2.11 -1.63 -21.44
N VAL A 245 -3.34 -2.14 -21.34
CA VAL A 245 -3.94 -2.57 -20.05
C VAL A 245 -3.06 -3.60 -19.33
N PHE A 246 -2.49 -4.54 -20.08
CA PHE A 246 -1.63 -5.61 -19.55
C PHE A 246 -0.14 -5.33 -19.78
N ALA A 247 0.25 -4.10 -20.12
CA ALA A 247 1.66 -3.73 -20.24
C ALA A 247 2.35 -3.78 -18.87
N ASP A 248 3.55 -4.33 -18.86
CA ASP A 248 4.43 -4.27 -17.69
C ASP A 248 4.93 -2.83 -17.48
N ARG A 249 4.72 -2.29 -16.28
CA ARG A 249 4.93 -0.88 -15.91
C ARG A 249 5.19 -0.78 -14.39
N GLU A 250 5.69 0.36 -13.92
CA GLU A 250 6.01 0.59 -12.49
C GLU A 250 4.90 0.13 -11.54
N PHE A 251 3.64 0.42 -11.91
CA PHE A 251 2.43 -0.04 -11.22
C PHE A 251 1.51 -0.73 -12.24
N PRO A 252 1.49 -2.07 -12.29
CA PRO A 252 0.69 -2.82 -13.25
C PRO A 252 -0.77 -2.39 -13.22
N THR A 253 -1.30 -1.94 -14.36
CA THR A 253 -2.68 -1.43 -14.41
C THR A 253 -3.68 -2.53 -14.07
N VAL A 254 -3.48 -3.72 -14.60
CA VAL A 254 -4.23 -4.92 -14.24
C VAL A 254 -3.27 -6.10 -14.13
N VAL A 255 -3.23 -6.72 -12.96
CA VAL A 255 -2.61 -8.03 -12.72
C VAL A 255 -3.70 -9.10 -12.72
N LYS A 256 -3.62 -10.01 -13.70
CA LYS A 256 -4.60 -11.09 -13.86
C LYS A 256 -4.67 -11.93 -12.58
N GLY A 257 -5.85 -11.95 -11.95
CA GLY A 257 -6.13 -12.73 -10.75
C GLY A 257 -5.78 -12.07 -9.41
N SER A 258 -5.29 -10.83 -9.38
CA SER A 258 -4.99 -10.11 -8.13
C SER A 258 -5.57 -8.70 -8.14
N LEU A 259 -6.37 -8.39 -7.13
CA LEU A 259 -6.94 -7.06 -6.93
C LEU A 259 -5.93 -6.12 -6.29
N GLU A 260 -5.17 -6.65 -5.33
CA GLU A 260 -4.20 -5.92 -4.52
C GLU A 260 -2.99 -5.45 -5.34
N GLU A 261 -2.63 -6.21 -6.38
CA GLU A 261 -1.56 -5.85 -7.31
C GLU A 261 -2.08 -5.05 -8.52
N SER A 262 -3.40 -4.94 -8.69
CA SER A 262 -4.03 -4.22 -9.81
C SER A 262 -4.30 -2.75 -9.47
N GLU A 263 -3.46 -1.88 -10.01
CA GLU A 263 -3.51 -0.45 -9.78
C GLU A 263 -4.84 0.19 -10.22
N LEU A 264 -5.54 -0.40 -11.19
CA LEU A 264 -6.88 0.04 -11.61
C LEU A 264 -7.87 0.00 -10.45
N ILE A 265 -7.85 -1.06 -9.62
CA ILE A 265 -8.77 -1.21 -8.49
C ILE A 265 -8.36 -0.27 -7.37
N LEU A 266 -7.07 -0.22 -7.05
CA LEU A 266 -6.53 0.70 -6.05
C LEU A 266 -7.02 2.13 -6.31
N ARG A 267 -6.85 2.64 -7.54
CA ARG A 267 -7.27 4.01 -7.88
C ARG A 267 -8.77 4.24 -7.94
N ILE A 268 -9.58 3.21 -8.21
CA ILE A 268 -11.05 3.32 -8.19
C ILE A 268 -11.58 3.46 -6.76
N HIS A 269 -10.90 2.86 -5.77
CA HIS A 269 -11.33 2.88 -4.38
C HIS A 269 -10.76 4.02 -3.54
N LEU A 270 -9.80 4.79 -4.06
CA LEU A 270 -9.29 5.99 -3.40
C LEU A 270 -10.42 6.98 -3.06
N GLU A 271 -10.17 7.79 -2.04
CA GLU A 271 -11.13 8.79 -1.56
C GLU A 271 -11.26 9.97 -2.53
N ASP A 272 -12.33 10.74 -2.40
CA ASP A 272 -12.71 11.77 -3.37
C ASP A 272 -11.79 13.00 -3.38
N ASP A 273 -11.01 13.20 -2.33
CA ASP A 273 -10.02 14.27 -2.19
C ASP A 273 -8.60 13.84 -2.57
N ASP A 274 -8.41 12.57 -2.90
CA ASP A 274 -7.15 12.02 -3.40
C ASP A 274 -6.99 12.35 -4.90
N ASP A 275 -5.89 13.01 -5.25
CA ASP A 275 -5.61 13.46 -6.61
C ASP A 275 -5.23 12.31 -7.56
N GLU A 276 -4.93 11.14 -7.03
CA GLU A 276 -4.69 9.91 -7.79
C GLU A 276 -5.96 9.05 -7.98
N ARG A 277 -7.09 9.43 -7.36
CA ARG A 277 -8.39 8.78 -7.57
C ARG A 277 -8.82 8.80 -9.04
N MET A 278 -9.26 7.66 -9.54
CA MET A 278 -9.74 7.51 -10.91
C MET A 278 -11.22 7.08 -10.95
N PRO A 279 -12.08 7.74 -11.76
CA PRO A 279 -11.82 8.89 -12.61
C PRO A 279 -11.52 10.18 -11.80
N PRO A 280 -10.68 11.11 -12.27
CA PRO A 280 -10.27 12.29 -11.51
C PRO A 280 -11.30 13.43 -11.53
N LEU A 281 -12.29 13.36 -12.44
CA LEU A 281 -13.38 14.33 -12.57
C LEU A 281 -14.69 13.57 -12.82
N GLY A 282 -15.75 13.98 -12.13
CA GLY A 282 -17.07 13.35 -12.19
C GLY A 282 -17.35 12.43 -11.00
N ASP A 283 -18.55 11.85 -11.01
CA ASP A 283 -19.04 10.94 -9.97
C ASP A 283 -18.22 9.65 -9.95
N ARG A 284 -18.00 9.12 -8.73
CA ARG A 284 -17.32 7.84 -8.49
C ARG A 284 -18.01 6.72 -9.27
N LEU A 285 -17.24 5.69 -9.64
CA LEU A 285 -17.85 4.42 -9.98
C LEU A 285 -18.62 3.93 -8.76
N THR A 286 -19.84 3.51 -8.97
CA THR A 286 -20.60 2.86 -7.91
C THR A 286 -19.89 1.57 -7.48
N GLU A 287 -20.09 1.12 -6.25
CA GLU A 287 -19.53 -0.15 -5.77
C GLU A 287 -19.90 -1.33 -6.68
N ALA A 288 -21.06 -1.27 -7.34
CA ALA A 288 -21.46 -2.25 -8.35
C ALA A 288 -20.63 -2.16 -9.65
N GLU A 289 -20.25 -0.96 -10.09
CA GLU A 289 -19.36 -0.77 -11.24
C GLU A 289 -17.91 -1.14 -10.91
N ALA A 290 -17.44 -0.83 -9.70
CA ALA A 290 -16.12 -1.26 -9.21
C ALA A 290 -16.04 -2.80 -9.12
N GLY A 291 -17.06 -3.45 -8.55
CA GLY A 291 -17.15 -4.91 -8.46
C GLY A 291 -17.17 -5.63 -9.81
N ILE A 292 -17.60 -4.96 -10.89
CA ILE A 292 -17.49 -5.49 -12.26
C ILE A 292 -16.01 -5.59 -12.68
N PHE A 293 -15.18 -4.61 -12.34
CA PHE A 293 -13.74 -4.68 -12.61
C PHE A 293 -13.06 -5.72 -11.73
N GLU A 294 -13.38 -5.77 -10.43
CA GLU A 294 -12.81 -6.74 -9.51
C GLU A 294 -13.06 -8.18 -9.95
N LYS A 295 -14.32 -8.50 -10.26
CA LYS A 295 -14.69 -9.83 -10.75
C LYS A 295 -13.95 -10.18 -12.04
N TRP A 296 -13.87 -9.24 -12.99
CA TRP A 296 -13.16 -9.48 -14.24
C TRP A 296 -11.67 -9.75 -14.03
N ILE A 297 -11.03 -9.02 -13.11
CA ILE A 297 -9.61 -9.21 -12.78
C ILE A 297 -9.40 -10.57 -12.11
N LEU A 298 -10.23 -10.94 -11.14
CA LEU A 298 -10.20 -12.25 -10.48
C LEU A 298 -10.42 -13.40 -11.47
N ASP A 299 -11.29 -13.22 -12.46
CA ASP A 299 -11.54 -14.20 -13.53
C ASP A 299 -10.39 -14.28 -14.56
N GLY A 300 -9.25 -13.65 -14.29
CA GLY A 300 -8.05 -13.70 -15.12
C GLY A 300 -8.01 -12.63 -16.23
N ALA A 301 -8.87 -11.62 -16.13
CA ALA A 301 -9.03 -10.50 -17.05
C ALA A 301 -9.04 -10.93 -18.53
N PRO A 302 -9.99 -11.80 -18.95
CA PRO A 302 -10.12 -12.20 -20.36
C PRO A 302 -10.42 -10.97 -21.22
N TRP A 303 -9.76 -10.87 -22.38
CA TRP A 303 -9.94 -9.78 -23.31
C TRP A 303 -10.27 -10.33 -24.69
N THR A 304 -11.50 -10.12 -25.13
CA THR A 304 -11.98 -10.52 -26.46
C THR A 304 -12.42 -9.27 -27.22
N ASP A 305 -11.88 -9.06 -28.42
CA ASP A 305 -12.46 -8.09 -29.34
C ASP A 305 -13.69 -8.73 -30.00
N PRO A 306 -14.79 -7.99 -30.25
CA PRO A 306 -15.86 -8.51 -31.09
C PRO A 306 -15.26 -8.80 -32.46
N VAL A 307 -15.17 -10.08 -32.82
CA VAL A 307 -14.78 -10.51 -34.16
C VAL A 307 -15.79 -9.92 -35.13
N PRO A 308 -15.42 -8.97 -36.02
CA PRO A 308 -16.27 -8.67 -37.15
C PRO A 308 -16.29 -9.92 -38.04
N ALA A 309 -17.48 -10.30 -38.50
CA ALA A 309 -17.63 -11.33 -39.51
C ALA A 309 -16.63 -11.08 -40.66
N GLU A 310 -15.87 -12.14 -41.02
CA GLU A 310 -14.92 -12.27 -42.12
C GLU A 310 -14.70 -10.99 -42.94
N VAL A 311 -13.60 -10.29 -42.65
CA VAL A 311 -12.93 -9.50 -43.70
C VAL A 311 -11.65 -10.25 -44.03
N GLU A 312 -11.64 -10.87 -45.21
CA GLU A 312 -10.45 -11.47 -45.80
C GLU A 312 -9.29 -10.47 -45.77
N VAL A 313 -8.28 -10.78 -44.97
CA VAL A 313 -7.03 -10.02 -44.96
C VAL A 313 -6.25 -10.43 -46.20
N THR A 314 -6.43 -9.70 -47.28
CA THR A 314 -5.39 -9.60 -48.32
C THR A 314 -4.75 -8.22 -48.20
N ASN A 315 -3.59 -8.14 -47.56
CA ASN A 315 -2.36 -7.71 -48.23
C ASN A 315 -1.14 -7.76 -47.30
N PRO A 316 0.06 -7.97 -47.86
CA PRO A 316 1.24 -8.36 -47.11
C PRO A 316 1.85 -7.17 -46.36
N VAL A 317 2.22 -7.40 -45.10
CA VAL A 317 3.01 -6.46 -44.30
C VAL A 317 4.40 -6.33 -44.91
N GLU A 318 4.66 -5.16 -45.49
CA GLU A 318 6.01 -4.75 -45.86
C GLU A 318 6.76 -4.39 -44.57
N THR A 319 7.80 -5.16 -44.29
CA THR A 319 8.64 -5.02 -43.09
C THR A 319 9.73 -3.99 -43.36
N THR A 320 9.50 -2.77 -42.91
CA THR A 320 10.61 -1.89 -42.52
C THR A 320 10.44 -1.57 -41.04
N PRO A 321 11.41 -1.91 -40.17
CA PRO A 321 11.29 -1.65 -38.74
C PRO A 321 11.30 -0.14 -38.52
N LYS A 322 10.20 0.40 -37.99
CA LYS A 322 10.19 1.75 -37.43
C LYS A 322 11.05 1.74 -36.15
N PRO A 323 11.89 2.76 -35.91
CA PRO A 323 12.69 2.86 -34.69
C PRO A 323 11.75 2.87 -33.47
N VAL A 324 12.08 2.07 -32.46
CA VAL A 324 11.34 2.00 -31.21
C VAL A 324 11.57 3.30 -30.44
N THR A 325 10.56 4.16 -30.37
CA THR A 325 10.57 5.32 -29.46
C THR A 325 10.42 4.78 -28.03
N ILE A 326 11.47 4.87 -27.21
CA ILE A 326 11.39 4.60 -25.77
C ILE A 326 10.57 5.72 -25.14
N MET A 327 9.42 5.42 -24.55
CA MET A 327 8.62 6.42 -23.83
C MET A 327 9.34 6.83 -22.53
N PRO A 328 9.34 8.13 -22.15
CA PRO A 328 9.87 8.55 -20.86
C PRO A 328 9.24 7.75 -19.72
N GLY A 329 10.07 7.22 -18.81
CA GLY A 329 9.58 6.47 -17.66
C GLY A 329 9.24 4.99 -17.90
N GLN A 330 9.43 4.46 -19.11
CA GLN A 330 9.27 3.02 -19.38
C GLN A 330 10.36 2.23 -18.62
N LEU A 331 9.96 1.40 -17.65
CA LEU A 331 10.90 0.58 -16.91
C LEU A 331 11.47 -0.54 -17.79
N PRO A 332 12.76 -0.86 -17.69
CA PRO A 332 13.33 -2.03 -18.33
C PRO A 332 12.79 -3.32 -17.70
N ASP A 333 12.54 -4.32 -18.54
CA ASP A 333 12.26 -5.69 -18.07
C ASP A 333 13.56 -6.30 -17.56
N PHE A 334 13.62 -6.55 -16.25
CA PHE A 334 14.76 -7.20 -15.63
C PHE A 334 14.49 -8.68 -15.41
N PRO A 335 15.52 -9.53 -15.55
CA PRO A 335 15.38 -10.95 -15.29
C PRO A 335 14.90 -11.18 -13.84
N ARG A 336 14.05 -12.20 -13.70
CA ARG A 336 13.55 -12.67 -12.40
C ARG A 336 14.70 -13.10 -11.50
N ILE A 337 14.59 -12.77 -10.22
CA ILE A 337 15.62 -13.12 -9.24
C ILE A 337 15.33 -14.50 -8.69
N LYS A 338 16.17 -15.49 -9.02
CA LYS A 338 16.07 -16.84 -8.46
C LYS A 338 17.28 -17.15 -7.60
N VAL A 339 17.05 -17.37 -6.31
CA VAL A 339 18.08 -17.82 -5.38
C VAL A 339 17.83 -19.29 -5.06
N GLU A 340 18.60 -20.18 -5.69
CA GLU A 340 18.48 -21.63 -5.49
C GLU A 340 19.38 -22.17 -4.36
N ASP A 341 20.41 -21.39 -3.98
CA ASP A 341 21.35 -21.77 -2.93
C ASP A 341 20.69 -21.71 -1.54
N SER A 342 20.56 -22.86 -0.90
CA SER A 342 19.94 -23.00 0.41
C SER A 342 20.66 -22.26 1.54
N THR A 343 21.98 -22.05 1.42
CA THR A 343 22.76 -21.29 2.39
C THR A 343 22.52 -19.79 2.26
N LEU A 344 22.33 -19.29 1.03
CA LEU A 344 21.95 -17.91 0.79
C LEU A 344 20.50 -17.66 1.24
N LEU A 345 19.58 -18.59 0.97
CA LEU A 345 18.20 -18.50 1.47
C LEU A 345 18.15 -18.46 3.00
N ALA A 346 18.96 -19.26 3.68
CA ALA A 346 19.07 -19.22 5.14
C ALA A 346 19.60 -17.88 5.66
N LYS A 347 20.58 -17.27 4.98
CA LYS A 347 21.09 -15.93 5.33
C LYS A 347 20.04 -14.84 5.09
N VAL A 348 19.33 -14.90 3.96
CA VAL A 348 18.24 -13.98 3.65
C VAL A 348 17.16 -14.08 4.73
N SER A 349 16.71 -15.30 5.05
CA SER A 349 15.72 -15.52 6.11
C SER A 349 16.19 -14.97 7.47
N ALA A 350 17.44 -15.20 7.85
CA ALA A 350 17.99 -14.65 9.09
C ALA A 350 18.04 -13.12 9.09
N ALA A 351 18.39 -12.49 7.96
CA ALA A 351 18.38 -11.03 7.81
C ALA A 351 16.96 -10.46 7.90
N LEU A 352 15.97 -11.11 7.27
CA LEU A 352 14.56 -10.71 7.35
C LEU A 352 14.03 -10.77 8.78
N GLU A 353 14.36 -11.82 9.53
CA GLU A 353 13.98 -11.93 10.95
C GLU A 353 14.66 -10.87 11.82
N ALA A 354 15.93 -10.54 11.55
CA ALA A 354 16.64 -9.48 12.25
C ALA A 354 16.00 -8.10 11.99
N LEU A 355 15.66 -7.81 10.73
CA LEU A 355 14.96 -6.58 10.34
C LEU A 355 13.58 -6.48 11.00
N LYS A 356 12.81 -7.58 10.98
CA LYS A 356 11.52 -7.65 11.66
C LYS A 356 11.64 -7.44 13.17
N GLY A 357 12.66 -8.01 13.81
CA GLY A 357 12.97 -7.80 15.22
C GLY A 357 13.35 -6.37 15.58
N ALA A 358 13.86 -5.60 14.61
CA ALA A 358 14.14 -4.17 14.74
C ALA A 358 12.93 -3.28 14.39
N GLY A 359 11.76 -3.86 14.08
CA GLY A 359 10.55 -3.11 13.69
C GLY A 359 10.54 -2.63 12.23
N ILE A 360 11.45 -3.14 11.40
CA ILE A 360 11.53 -2.82 9.97
C ILE A 360 10.60 -3.77 9.21
N ARG A 361 9.69 -3.21 8.40
CA ARG A 361 8.80 -4.03 7.57
C ARG A 361 9.60 -4.61 6.42
N THR A 362 9.45 -5.91 6.17
CA THR A 362 10.00 -6.59 5.01
C THR A 362 8.93 -7.44 4.35
N GLY A 363 9.03 -7.65 3.03
CA GLY A 363 8.03 -8.36 2.25
C GLY A 363 8.56 -8.93 0.94
N LEU A 364 7.83 -9.91 0.38
CA LEU A 364 8.05 -10.40 -0.98
C LEU A 364 7.32 -9.50 -1.97
N ILE A 365 7.99 -9.19 -3.08
CA ILE A 365 7.41 -8.36 -4.15
C ILE A 365 6.72 -9.22 -5.21
N SER A 366 7.21 -10.44 -5.44
CA SER A 366 6.67 -11.35 -6.43
C SER A 366 6.47 -12.75 -5.84
N GLN A 367 5.36 -13.39 -6.20
CA GLN A 367 5.15 -14.81 -5.91
C GLN A 367 5.98 -15.74 -6.81
N GLN A 368 6.56 -15.19 -7.90
CA GLN A 368 7.23 -15.97 -8.94
C GLN A 368 8.75 -15.91 -8.85
N ASP A 369 9.30 -15.11 -7.93
CA ASP A 369 10.73 -14.93 -7.76
C ASP A 369 11.10 -14.55 -6.31
N SER A 370 12.38 -14.34 -6.03
CA SER A 370 12.92 -14.05 -4.70
C SER A 370 13.09 -12.55 -4.46
N SER A 371 12.38 -11.66 -5.14
CA SER A 371 12.51 -10.22 -4.97
C SER A 371 11.89 -9.77 -3.64
N HIS A 372 12.65 -9.02 -2.85
CA HIS A 372 12.21 -8.53 -1.54
C HIS A 372 12.22 -7.00 -1.44
N GLU A 373 11.33 -6.49 -0.59
CA GLU A 373 11.29 -5.11 -0.13
C GLU A 373 11.68 -4.96 1.34
N ALA A 374 12.25 -3.82 1.70
CA ALA A 374 12.46 -3.38 3.07
C ALA A 374 12.03 -1.93 3.26
N VAL A 375 11.24 -1.66 4.31
CA VAL A 375 10.61 -0.36 4.56
C VAL A 375 10.93 0.10 5.99
N PHE A 376 11.69 1.19 6.08
CA PHE A 376 12.17 1.78 7.33
C PHE A 376 11.32 2.96 7.80
N ARG A 377 10.36 3.43 6.98
CA ARG A 377 9.50 4.59 7.27
C ARG A 377 8.88 4.55 8.66
N LEU A 378 8.47 3.37 9.15
CA LEU A 378 7.85 3.19 10.46
C LEU A 378 8.78 3.55 11.64
N LEU A 379 10.10 3.50 11.45
CA LEU A 379 11.06 3.95 12.44
C LEU A 379 11.29 5.48 12.36
N GLY A 380 10.98 6.10 11.22
CA GLY A 380 11.27 7.50 10.93
C GLY A 380 12.71 7.87 11.25
N SER A 381 12.92 9.03 11.85
CA SER A 381 14.25 9.54 12.21
C SER A 381 15.03 8.68 13.22
N LYS A 382 14.40 7.69 13.86
CA LYS A 382 15.08 6.73 14.75
C LYS A 382 15.87 5.68 13.97
N ALA A 383 15.49 5.40 12.73
CA ALA A 383 16.31 4.57 11.86
C ALA A 383 17.50 5.38 11.36
N GLY A 384 18.70 4.98 11.77
CA GLY A 384 19.95 5.52 11.26
C GLY A 384 20.80 4.43 10.60
N ASP A 385 22.09 4.69 10.48
CA ASP A 385 23.02 3.82 9.76
C ASP A 385 23.14 2.42 10.38
N ALA A 386 22.91 2.30 11.70
CA ALA A 386 22.94 1.03 12.41
C ALA A 386 21.79 0.11 11.97
N GLU A 387 20.58 0.66 11.81
CA GLU A 387 19.42 -0.07 11.33
C GLU A 387 19.59 -0.43 9.85
N VAL A 388 20.09 0.47 9.02
CA VAL A 388 20.38 0.16 7.60
C VAL A 388 21.43 -0.94 7.47
N ALA A 389 22.40 -1.04 8.40
CA ALA A 389 23.39 -2.11 8.41
C ALA A 389 22.77 -3.51 8.61
N LEU A 390 21.54 -3.61 9.14
CA LEU A 390 20.81 -4.87 9.26
C LEU A 390 20.36 -5.44 7.91
N LEU A 391 20.40 -4.65 6.82
CA LEU A 391 20.14 -5.14 5.47
C LEU A 391 21.19 -6.16 4.98
N LYS A 392 22.31 -6.30 5.68
CA LYS A 392 23.35 -7.28 5.39
C LYS A 392 22.74 -8.69 5.33
N GLY A 393 22.97 -9.39 4.22
CA GLY A 393 22.37 -10.68 3.92
C GLY A 393 21.25 -10.62 2.87
N LEU A 394 20.68 -9.44 2.60
CA LEU A 394 19.67 -9.22 1.55
C LEU A 394 20.27 -8.80 0.19
N GLU A 395 21.61 -8.71 0.06
CA GLU A 395 22.28 -8.33 -1.19
C GLU A 395 21.80 -9.06 -2.45
N PRO A 396 21.49 -10.39 -2.42
CA PRO A 396 21.06 -11.09 -3.64
C PRO A 396 19.59 -10.86 -4.01
N VAL A 397 18.77 -10.30 -3.12
CA VAL A 397 17.30 -10.30 -3.24
C VAL A 397 16.63 -8.93 -3.10
N LEU A 398 17.30 -7.97 -2.45
CA LEU A 398 16.72 -6.66 -2.18
C LEU A 398 16.55 -5.87 -3.48
N THR A 399 15.29 -5.59 -3.81
CA THR A 399 14.90 -4.95 -5.07
C THR A 399 14.23 -3.60 -4.84
N ARG A 400 13.52 -3.45 -3.72
CA ARG A 400 12.90 -2.18 -3.31
C ARG A 400 13.37 -1.82 -1.90
N LEU A 401 13.79 -0.58 -1.72
CA LEU A 401 14.22 -0.08 -0.41
C LEU A 401 13.61 1.28 -0.14
N ASP A 402 12.98 1.41 1.01
CA ASP A 402 12.33 2.63 1.44
C ASP A 402 12.93 3.13 2.75
N LEU A 403 13.68 4.22 2.65
CA LEU A 403 14.35 4.92 3.75
C LEU A 403 13.74 6.33 3.97
N ALA A 404 12.48 6.53 3.56
CA ALA A 404 11.81 7.81 3.70
C ALA A 404 11.78 8.30 5.15
N GLY A 405 12.14 9.57 5.36
CA GLY A 405 12.09 10.25 6.67
C GLY A 405 13.06 9.68 7.70
N THR A 406 14.05 8.89 7.28
CA THR A 406 15.03 8.27 8.18
C THR A 406 16.20 9.20 8.50
N GLY A 407 16.85 8.98 9.64
CA GLY A 407 18.00 9.74 10.12
C GLY A 407 19.34 9.27 9.54
N ILE A 408 19.31 8.63 8.36
CA ILE A 408 20.49 8.05 7.72
C ILE A 408 21.49 9.13 7.29
N SER A 409 22.77 8.79 7.34
CA SER A 409 23.86 9.59 6.82
C SER A 409 24.34 9.10 5.44
N GLY A 410 25.22 9.86 4.81
CA GLY A 410 25.87 9.43 3.57
C GLY A 410 26.68 8.13 3.70
N ASP A 411 27.07 7.73 4.92
CA ASP A 411 27.74 6.45 5.16
C ASP A 411 26.79 5.25 4.93
N ALA A 412 25.52 5.38 5.35
CA ALA A 412 24.51 4.36 5.08
C ALA A 412 24.23 4.25 3.58
N ILE A 413 24.14 5.38 2.88
CA ILE A 413 23.92 5.43 1.42
C ILE A 413 25.13 4.83 0.70
N SER A 414 26.34 5.15 1.15
CA SER A 414 27.60 4.55 0.71
C SER A 414 27.64 3.03 0.90
N GLY A 415 26.85 2.46 1.80
CA GLY A 415 26.69 1.01 1.95
C GLY A 415 25.86 0.35 0.85
N LEU A 416 25.01 1.13 0.16
CA LEU A 416 23.98 0.59 -0.73
C LEU A 416 24.52 -0.02 -2.01
N TRP A 417 25.75 0.33 -2.43
CA TRP A 417 26.34 -0.24 -3.66
C TRP A 417 26.33 -1.78 -3.66
N LYS A 418 26.39 -2.43 -2.49
CA LYS A 418 26.37 -3.90 -2.39
C LYS A 418 25.06 -4.53 -2.90
N PHE A 419 23.95 -3.80 -2.88
CA PHE A 419 22.64 -4.26 -3.34
C PHE A 419 22.50 -4.04 -4.85
N ARG A 420 23.26 -4.81 -5.65
CA ARG A 420 23.31 -4.68 -7.11
C ARG A 420 21.96 -4.91 -7.83
N ARG A 421 20.99 -5.50 -7.13
CA ARG A 421 19.62 -5.78 -7.61
C ARG A 421 18.61 -4.71 -7.23
N LEU A 422 19.04 -3.63 -6.57
CA LEU A 422 18.16 -2.56 -6.15
C LEU A 422 17.65 -1.79 -7.37
N ARG A 423 16.32 -1.75 -7.52
CA ARG A 423 15.62 -1.13 -8.66
C ARG A 423 14.87 0.12 -8.26
N VAL A 424 14.26 0.09 -7.07
CA VAL A 424 13.51 1.22 -6.52
C VAL A 424 14.13 1.63 -5.19
N LEU A 425 14.46 2.91 -5.08
CA LEU A 425 15.01 3.49 -3.88
C LEU A 425 14.25 4.76 -3.51
N ASN A 426 13.70 4.79 -2.30
CA ASN A 426 13.09 5.97 -1.72
C ASN A 426 13.98 6.57 -0.62
N LEU A 427 14.46 7.79 -0.86
CA LEU A 427 15.26 8.61 0.06
C LEU A 427 14.54 9.92 0.42
N SER A 428 13.21 9.96 0.29
CA SER A 428 12.45 11.17 0.54
C SER A 428 12.64 11.67 1.98
N GLU A 429 12.77 12.98 2.17
CA GLU A 429 12.93 13.64 3.48
C GLU A 429 14.16 13.15 4.27
N THR A 430 15.24 12.79 3.56
CA THR A 430 16.53 12.45 4.15
C THR A 430 17.56 13.57 3.89
N SER A 431 18.71 13.52 4.58
CA SER A 431 19.80 14.48 4.37
C SER A 431 20.68 14.18 3.14
N THR A 432 20.16 13.41 2.17
CA THR A 432 20.86 13.01 0.94
C THR A 432 21.31 14.23 0.13
N GLY A 433 22.58 14.27 -0.28
CA GLY A 433 23.17 15.33 -1.12
C GLY A 433 23.86 14.79 -2.38
N ASP A 434 24.58 15.67 -3.09
CA ASP A 434 25.17 15.35 -4.39
C ASP A 434 26.26 14.28 -4.32
N ASP A 435 27.05 14.25 -3.24
CA ASP A 435 28.09 13.22 -3.00
C ASP A 435 27.48 11.80 -2.91
N ASP A 436 26.25 11.69 -2.39
CA ASP A 436 25.55 10.41 -2.24
C ASP A 436 25.11 9.86 -3.61
N LEU A 437 24.78 10.75 -4.56
CA LEU A 437 24.39 10.37 -5.92
C LEU A 437 25.51 9.63 -6.65
N ALA A 438 26.77 9.96 -6.38
CA ALA A 438 27.91 9.26 -6.98
C ALA A 438 27.94 7.77 -6.59
N THR A 439 27.53 7.45 -5.35
CA THR A 439 27.36 6.06 -4.93
C THR A 439 26.17 5.44 -5.62
N LEU A 440 25.02 6.12 -5.67
CA LEU A 440 23.80 5.60 -6.29
C LEU A 440 23.97 5.34 -7.78
N ALA A 441 24.79 6.12 -8.48
CA ALA A 441 25.14 5.91 -9.88
C ALA A 441 25.86 4.56 -10.13
N SER A 442 26.46 3.96 -9.09
CA SER A 442 27.09 2.63 -9.18
C SER A 442 26.10 1.46 -9.14
N LEU A 443 24.80 1.72 -8.93
CA LEU A 443 23.76 0.70 -8.87
C LEU A 443 23.27 0.36 -10.30
N PRO A 444 23.57 -0.83 -10.81
CA PRO A 444 23.38 -1.15 -12.23
C PRO A 444 21.93 -1.45 -12.61
N GLU A 445 21.03 -1.67 -11.65
CA GLU A 445 19.61 -1.95 -11.90
C GLU A 445 18.69 -0.84 -11.37
N LEU A 446 19.23 0.28 -10.86
CA LEU A 446 18.41 1.34 -10.27
C LEU A 446 17.64 2.10 -11.37
N THR A 447 16.31 2.00 -11.33
CA THR A 447 15.41 2.58 -12.33
C THR A 447 14.53 3.69 -11.79
N VAL A 448 14.23 3.64 -10.49
CA VAL A 448 13.36 4.60 -9.81
C VAL A 448 14.09 5.13 -8.57
N LEU A 449 14.21 6.45 -8.51
CA LEU A 449 14.86 7.14 -7.40
C LEU A 449 13.99 8.30 -6.91
N ASN A 450 13.57 8.25 -5.64
CA ASN A 450 12.85 9.33 -5.00
C ASN A 450 13.78 10.14 -4.09
N LEU A 451 13.97 11.41 -4.43
CA LEU A 451 14.81 12.40 -3.73
C LEU A 451 13.98 13.58 -3.24
N PHE A 452 12.67 13.37 -3.02
CA PHE A 452 11.77 14.40 -2.51
C PHE A 452 12.31 14.98 -1.19
N GLY A 453 12.33 16.31 -1.05
CA GLY A 453 12.77 16.94 0.21
C GLY A 453 14.24 16.66 0.59
N SER A 454 15.08 16.30 -0.38
CA SER A 454 16.53 16.09 -0.18
C SER A 454 17.35 17.38 -0.34
N ARG A 455 18.67 17.30 -0.13
CA ARG A 455 19.64 18.40 -0.33
C ARG A 455 20.40 18.30 -1.66
N VAL A 456 19.86 17.54 -2.61
CA VAL A 456 20.42 17.45 -3.96
C VAL A 456 20.27 18.81 -4.66
N THR A 457 21.34 19.24 -5.32
CA THR A 457 21.41 20.52 -6.04
C THR A 457 21.49 20.31 -7.55
N ASP A 458 21.53 21.40 -8.31
CA ASP A 458 21.72 21.39 -9.77
C ASP A 458 23.00 20.65 -10.20
N GLU A 459 24.06 20.67 -9.37
CA GLU A 459 25.33 19.98 -9.66
C GLU A 459 25.15 18.45 -9.64
N GLY A 460 24.28 17.93 -8.76
CA GLY A 460 23.95 16.52 -8.70
C GLY A 460 23.24 15.96 -9.94
N LEU A 461 22.58 16.82 -10.74
CA LEU A 461 21.88 16.37 -11.95
C LEU A 461 22.81 15.88 -13.05
N ASP A 462 24.06 16.34 -13.09
CA ASP A 462 25.06 15.84 -14.04
C ASP A 462 25.35 14.36 -13.79
N ILE A 463 25.30 13.91 -12.54
CA ILE A 463 25.43 12.49 -12.17
C ILE A 463 24.20 11.71 -12.61
N LEU A 464 22.98 12.23 -12.34
CA LEU A 464 21.73 11.58 -12.76
C LEU A 464 21.63 11.41 -14.27
N ARG A 465 22.22 12.34 -15.04
CA ARG A 465 22.29 12.25 -16.50
C ARG A 465 23.05 11.00 -16.96
N GLU A 466 24.10 10.60 -16.25
CA GLU A 466 24.92 9.41 -16.57
C GLU A 466 24.32 8.09 -16.08
N MET A 467 23.22 8.13 -15.31
CA MET A 467 22.55 6.91 -14.84
C MET A 467 21.65 6.34 -15.96
N ASP A 468 22.25 5.59 -16.87
CA ASP A 468 21.59 5.07 -18.09
C ASP A 468 20.38 4.16 -17.84
N GLN A 469 20.29 3.54 -16.66
CA GLN A 469 19.17 2.68 -16.27
C GLN A 469 18.06 3.44 -15.56
N LEU A 470 18.33 4.65 -15.07
CA LEU A 470 17.33 5.47 -14.40
C LEU A 470 16.24 5.86 -15.40
N ARG A 471 14.98 5.67 -15.00
CA ARG A 471 13.80 5.95 -15.80
C ARG A 471 12.86 6.92 -15.11
N ARG A 472 12.87 6.99 -13.79
CA ARG A 472 12.03 7.91 -13.02
C ARG A 472 12.83 8.53 -11.88
N VAL A 473 12.73 9.84 -11.74
CA VAL A 473 13.32 10.58 -10.63
C VAL A 473 12.35 11.63 -10.09
N TYR A 474 12.20 11.66 -8.76
CA TYR A 474 11.40 12.65 -8.04
C TYR A 474 12.31 13.63 -7.32
N LEU A 475 12.21 14.91 -7.68
CA LEU A 475 13.07 15.99 -7.20
C LEU A 475 12.27 17.10 -6.48
N TRP A 476 10.99 16.89 -6.24
CA TRP A 476 10.15 17.92 -5.61
C TRP A 476 10.65 18.26 -4.19
N ARG A 477 10.66 19.56 -3.85
CA ARG A 477 11.21 20.09 -2.59
C ARG A 477 12.71 19.82 -2.35
N SER A 478 13.47 19.45 -3.39
CA SER A 478 14.93 19.48 -3.33
C SER A 478 15.49 20.90 -3.57
N GLU A 479 16.82 21.04 -3.58
CA GLU A 479 17.49 22.31 -3.92
C GLU A 479 17.71 22.48 -5.44
N VAL A 480 17.15 21.58 -6.25
CA VAL A 480 17.19 21.64 -7.72
C VAL A 480 16.26 22.73 -8.25
N THR A 481 16.76 23.52 -9.19
CA THR A 481 15.99 24.53 -9.92
C THR A 481 15.11 23.92 -11.01
N ASP A 482 13.97 24.55 -11.29
CA ASP A 482 13.06 24.10 -12.35
C ASP A 482 13.76 24.05 -13.73
N GLU A 483 14.64 25.03 -13.99
CA GLU A 483 15.39 25.14 -15.22
C GLU A 483 16.41 24.01 -15.35
N ALA A 484 17.07 23.62 -14.26
CA ALA A 484 18.00 22.48 -14.26
C ALA A 484 17.26 21.16 -14.47
N ALA A 485 16.12 20.97 -13.81
CA ALA A 485 15.28 19.79 -14.03
C ALA A 485 14.79 19.69 -15.48
N ALA A 486 14.41 20.82 -16.10
CA ALA A 486 14.02 20.85 -17.51
C ALA A 486 15.19 20.52 -18.45
N ARG A 487 16.41 21.00 -18.15
CA ARG A 487 17.63 20.62 -18.89
C ARG A 487 17.91 19.11 -18.79
N LEU A 488 17.74 18.51 -17.61
CA LEU A 488 17.91 17.07 -17.42
C LEU A 488 16.88 16.28 -18.25
N ALA A 489 15.60 16.66 -18.18
CA ALA A 489 14.54 16.02 -18.97
C ALA A 489 14.76 16.15 -20.48
N ALA A 490 15.28 17.30 -20.95
CA ALA A 490 15.64 17.49 -22.35
C ALA A 490 16.84 16.63 -22.78
N ALA A 491 17.83 16.46 -21.89
CA ALA A 491 19.01 15.62 -22.15
C ALA A 491 18.70 14.11 -22.10
N ARG A 492 17.75 13.70 -21.27
CA ARG A 492 17.32 12.31 -21.07
C ARG A 492 15.83 12.15 -21.36
N PRO A 493 15.43 12.08 -22.65
CA PRO A 493 14.01 11.94 -23.02
C PRO A 493 13.40 10.59 -22.60
N ASP A 494 14.22 9.61 -22.20
CA ASP A 494 13.81 8.33 -21.61
C ASP A 494 13.54 8.41 -20.10
N LEU A 495 13.99 9.48 -19.43
CA LEU A 495 13.85 9.72 -17.99
C LEU A 495 12.64 10.62 -17.71
N LEU A 496 11.72 10.13 -16.90
CA LEU A 496 10.67 10.94 -16.29
C LEU A 496 11.25 11.71 -15.11
N VAL A 497 11.33 13.03 -15.25
CA VAL A 497 11.76 13.96 -14.20
C VAL A 497 10.52 14.62 -13.61
N ASP A 498 10.25 14.37 -12.32
CA ASP A 498 9.11 14.93 -11.60
C ASP A 498 9.57 15.94 -10.53
N ILE A 499 9.09 17.18 -10.65
CA ILE A 499 9.35 18.27 -9.69
C ILE A 499 8.07 18.73 -8.96
N GLY A 500 7.00 17.94 -9.02
CA GLY A 500 5.68 18.26 -8.43
C GLY A 500 4.88 19.30 -9.22
N LYS A 501 5.35 19.67 -10.42
CA LYS A 501 4.72 20.64 -11.33
C LYS A 501 5.21 20.42 -12.77
N PRO A 502 4.48 20.93 -13.79
CA PRO A 502 4.94 20.85 -15.17
C PRO A 502 6.30 21.52 -15.34
N LEU A 503 7.23 20.85 -16.01
CA LEU A 503 8.55 21.40 -16.31
C LEU A 503 8.43 22.65 -17.19
N PRO A 504 9.25 23.70 -16.94
CA PRO A 504 9.30 24.84 -17.82
C PRO A 504 9.71 24.37 -19.23
N LYS A 505 9.15 25.02 -20.25
CA LYS A 505 9.58 24.75 -21.62
C LYS A 505 11.05 25.17 -21.72
N PRO A 506 11.92 24.38 -22.38
CA PRO A 506 13.28 24.83 -22.63
C PRO A 506 13.17 26.17 -23.36
N ASP A 507 13.84 27.20 -22.81
CA ASP A 507 13.93 28.49 -23.45
C ASP A 507 14.37 28.24 -24.90
N GLN A 508 13.51 28.61 -25.86
CA GLN A 508 14.01 28.83 -27.20
C GLN A 508 14.99 29.97 -27.00
N GLU A 509 16.28 29.68 -27.12
CA GLU A 509 17.34 30.69 -27.11
C GLU A 509 16.81 31.87 -27.89
N GLU A 510 16.50 32.96 -27.19
CA GLU A 510 16.22 34.21 -27.85
C GLU A 510 17.52 34.54 -28.57
N GLU A 511 17.55 34.29 -29.89
CA GLU A 511 18.32 35.09 -30.83
C GLU A 511 17.85 36.54 -30.63
N SER A 512 18.30 37.15 -29.54
CA SER A 512 18.43 38.59 -29.41
C SER A 512 19.58 38.98 -30.32
N GLY A 513 19.29 38.92 -31.63
CA GLY A 513 20.10 39.55 -32.65
C GLY A 513 20.31 40.99 -32.22
N GLU A 514 21.59 41.36 -32.09
CA GLU A 514 22.04 42.73 -32.06
C GLU A 514 21.30 43.52 -33.16
N THR A 515 20.28 44.27 -32.76
CA THR A 515 19.92 45.47 -33.50
C THR A 515 20.70 46.59 -32.86
N GLY A 516 21.94 46.74 -33.34
CA GLY A 516 22.66 48.00 -33.22
C GLY A 516 21.84 49.06 -33.95
N GLU A 517 21.03 49.81 -33.22
CA GLU A 517 20.43 51.04 -33.73
C GLU A 517 21.49 52.14 -33.61
N ASP A 518 22.17 52.31 -34.75
CA ASP A 518 23.08 53.38 -35.05
C ASP A 518 22.43 54.75 -34.79
N SER A 519 23.23 55.60 -34.16
CA SER A 519 23.07 57.02 -34.03
C SER A 519 22.91 57.75 -35.38
N LYS A 520 21.94 58.66 -35.46
CA LYS A 520 21.93 59.91 -36.25
C LYS A 520 20.70 60.72 -35.84
N GLU A 521 20.81 61.80 -35.06
CA GLU A 521 21.23 63.14 -35.51
C GLU A 521 20.67 63.51 -36.90
N GLU A 522 19.51 64.16 -36.94
CA GLU A 522 19.32 65.56 -37.39
C GLU A 522 17.91 66.10 -37.06
#